data_AF-A0A956GX13-F1
#
_entry.id   AF-A0A956GX13-F1
#
_cell.length_a   1.000
_cell.length_b   1.000
_cell.length_c   1.000
_cell.angle_alpha   90.00
_cell.angle_beta   90.00
_cell.angle_gamma   90.00
#
_symmetry.space_group_name_H-M   'P 1'
#
loop_
_entity.id
_entity.type
_entity.pdbx_description
1 polymer ?
#
loop_
_entity_poly.entity_id
_entity_poly.type
_entity_poly.pdbx_seq_one_letter_code
_entity_poly.pdbx_strand_id
1 'polypeptide(L)' 'REQEIEIGHYSGESNVVYWLRKRGYEPTTDLVAAVLDHAKRSNRVLSDEEIVHCIKEHRAGGAAKAAST' A
#
# COMPACT_ATOMS: atom_id res chain seq x y z
N ARG A 1 -11.03 -19.84 -11.53
CA ARG A 1 -11.44 -18.45 -11.23
C ARG A 1 -10.50 -17.97 -10.13
N GLU A 2 -9.63 -17.02 -10.41
CA GLU A 2 -8.80 -16.39 -9.37
C GLU A 2 -9.53 -15.13 -8.91
N GLN A 3 -9.82 -15.02 -7.61
CA GLN A 3 -10.33 -13.77 -7.06
C GLN A 3 -9.12 -12.88 -6.77
N GLU A 4 -9.13 -11.69 -7.33
CA GLU A 4 -8.15 -10.67 -6.97
C GLU A 4 -8.51 -10.09 -5.61
N ILE A 5 -7.50 -9.82 -4.78
CA ILE A 5 -7.70 -9.10 -3.52
C ILE A 5 -7.65 -7.62 -3.83
N GLU A 6 -8.74 -6.93 -3.58
CA GLU A 6 -8.84 -5.48 -3.69
C GLU A 6 -8.54 -4.80 -2.34
N ILE A 7 -8.06 -3.56 -2.37
CA ILE A 7 -7.78 -2.75 -1.18
C ILE A 7 -8.80 -1.62 -1.09
N GLY A 8 -9.58 -1.58 -0.02
CA GLY A 8 -10.57 -0.53 0.26
C GLY A 8 -10.73 -0.27 1.76
N HIS A 9 -11.72 0.53 2.13
CA HIS A 9 -11.95 0.99 3.51
C HIS A 9 -11.93 -0.13 4.56
N TYR A 10 -12.47 -1.31 4.21
CA TYR A 10 -12.59 -2.46 5.11
C TYR A 10 -11.43 -3.46 5.01
N SER A 11 -10.41 -3.20 4.19
CA SER A 11 -9.27 -4.10 4.04
C SER A 11 -8.42 -4.15 5.31
N GLY A 12 -7.95 -5.34 5.67
CA GLY A 12 -6.97 -5.55 6.74
C GLY A 12 -5.53 -5.60 6.21
N GLU A 13 -4.56 -5.66 7.11
CA GLU A 13 -3.13 -5.76 6.78
C GLU A 13 -2.84 -6.93 5.84
N SER A 14 -3.43 -8.10 6.09
CA SER A 14 -3.25 -9.29 5.25
C SER A 14 -3.68 -9.08 3.80
N ASN A 15 -4.69 -8.25 3.54
CA ASN A 15 -5.10 -7.92 2.17
C ASN A 15 -4.02 -7.11 1.45
N VAL A 16 -3.48 -6.10 2.13
CA VAL A 16 -2.42 -5.23 1.60
C VAL A 16 -1.13 -6.01 1.38
N VAL A 17 -0.72 -6.82 2.36
CA VAL A 17 0.47 -7.69 2.25
C VAL A 17 0.36 -8.63 1.04
N TYR A 18 -0.81 -9.25 0.85
CA TYR A 18 -1.03 -10.12 -0.30
C TYR A 18 -0.94 -9.36 -1.63
N TRP A 19 -1.63 -8.22 -1.74
CA TRP A 19 -1.61 -7.40 -2.96
C TRP A 19 -0.19 -6.96 -3.32
N LEU A 20 0.58 -6.49 -2.33
CA LEU A 20 1.96 -6.04 -2.51
C LEU A 20 2.86 -7.18 -3.00
N ARG A 21 2.86 -8.32 -2.30
CA ARG A 21 3.68 -9.48 -2.66
C ARG A 21 3.35 -10.01 -4.05
N LYS A 22 2.06 -10.10 -4.39
CA LYS A 22 1.61 -10.57 -5.70
C LYS A 22 2.13 -9.70 -6.85
N ARG A 23 2.39 -8.42 -6.60
CA ARG A 23 2.91 -7.45 -7.57
C ARG A 23 4.41 -7.14 -7.39
N GLY A 24 5.12 -7.93 -6.59
CA GLY A 24 6.58 -7.81 -6.41
C GLY A 24 7.03 -6.66 -5.52
N TYR A 25 6.12 -6.09 -4.70
CA TYR A 25 6.46 -5.10 -3.70
C TYR A 25 6.72 -5.78 -2.35
N GLU A 26 7.87 -5.49 -1.73
CA GLU A 26 8.19 -5.95 -0.38
C GLU A 26 7.30 -5.23 0.65
N PRO A 27 6.41 -5.93 1.38
CA PRO A 27 5.56 -5.32 2.39
C PRO A 27 6.35 -5.06 3.68
N THR A 28 6.79 -3.82 3.87
CA THR A 28 7.27 -3.35 5.17
C THR A 28 6.10 -2.89 6.04
N THR A 29 6.26 -2.92 7.36
CA THR A 29 5.22 -2.45 8.30
C THR A 29 4.78 -1.02 7.99
N ASP A 30 5.74 -0.12 7.70
CA ASP A 30 5.42 1.28 7.41
C ASP A 30 4.69 1.45 6.06
N LEU A 31 5.04 0.65 5.05
CA LEU A 31 4.36 0.69 3.75
C LEU A 31 2.93 0.15 3.83
N VAL A 32 2.75 -0.97 4.54
CA VAL A 32 1.43 -1.56 4.77
C VAL A 32 0.54 -0.58 5.52
N ALA A 33 1.07 0.06 6.56
CA ALA A 33 0.38 1.12 7.29
C ALA A 33 -0.01 2.28 6.37
N ALA A 34 0.91 2.78 5.53
CA ALA A 34 0.65 3.89 4.61
C ALA A 34 -0.49 3.58 3.61
N VAL A 35 -0.50 2.36 3.04
CA VAL A 35 -1.55 1.93 2.10
C VAL A 35 -2.89 1.75 2.82
N LEU A 36 -2.91 1.15 4.01
CA LEU A 36 -4.13 1.03 4.82
C LEU A 36 -4.71 2.38 5.20
N ASP A 37 -3.85 3.33 5.55
CA ASP A 37 -4.25 4.68 5.89
C ASP A 37 -4.88 5.41 4.71
N HIS A 38 -4.35 5.21 3.49
CA HIS A 38 -4.98 5.70 2.27
C HIS A 38 -6.35 5.03 2.07
N ALA A 39 -6.43 3.71 2.22
CA ALA A 39 -7.65 2.95 2.02
C ALA A 39 -8.77 3.36 3.00
N LYS A 40 -8.44 3.58 4.28
CA LYS A 40 -9.38 4.04 5.32
C LYS A 40 -9.95 5.42 5.04
N ARG A 41 -9.16 6.31 4.41
CA ARG A 41 -9.60 7.65 4.00
C ARG A 41 -10.46 7.64 2.73
N SER A 42 -10.41 6.57 1.95
CA SER A 42 -11.24 6.36 0.78
C SER A 42 -12.61 5.79 1.16
N ASN A 43 -13.64 6.17 0.41
CA ASN A 43 -14.97 5.54 0.45
C ASN A 43 -15.17 4.52 -0.70
N ARG A 44 -14.08 4.14 -1.39
CA ARG A 44 -14.08 3.18 -2.49
C ARG A 44 -12.84 2.30 -2.45
N VAL A 45 -12.87 1.21 -3.21
CA VAL A 45 -11.66 0.45 -3.54
C VAL A 45 -10.66 1.37 -4.24
N LEU A 46 -9.40 1.27 -3.82
CA LEU A 46 -8.28 1.96 -4.45
C LEU A 46 -7.95 1.27 -5.77
N SER A 47 -7.73 2.07 -6.80
CA SER A 47 -7.18 1.58 -8.07
C SER A 47 -5.71 1.17 -7.89
N ASP A 48 -5.23 0.27 -8.74
CA ASP A 48 -3.83 -0.16 -8.75
C ASP A 48 -2.88 1.04 -8.85
N GLU A 49 -3.23 2.05 -9.66
CA GLU A 49 -2.45 3.28 -9.81
C GLU A 49 -2.34 4.07 -8.51
N GLU A 50 -3.41 4.13 -7.70
CA GLU A 50 -3.42 4.84 -6.42
C GLU A 50 -2.52 4.14 -5.41
N ILE A 51 -2.56 2.80 -5.39
CA ILE A 51 -1.69 2.00 -4.52
C ILE A 51 -0.23 2.15 -4.96
N VAL A 52 0.06 2.09 -6.27
CA VAL A 52 1.40 2.32 -6.82
C VAL A 52 1.90 3.73 -6.51
N HIS A 53 1.04 4.75 -6.60
CA HIS A 53 1.39 6.11 -6.21
C HIS A 53 1.74 6.17 -4.73
N CYS A 54 0.93 5.58 -3.85
CA CYS A 54 1.21 5.49 -2.41
C CYS A 54 2.58 4.84 -2.13
N ILE A 55 2.93 3.77 -2.83
CA ILE A 55 4.24 3.10 -2.71
C ILE A 55 5.39 4.05 -3.10
N LYS A 56 5.24 4.79 -4.21
CA LYS A 56 6.27 5.73 -4.68
C LYS A 56 6.48 6.86 -3.67
N GLU A 57 5.42 7.46 -3.18
CA GLU A 57 5.46 8.52 -2.15
C GLU A 57 6.13 8.00 -0.86
N HIS A 58 5.77 6.80 -0.42
CA HIS A 58 6.36 6.19 0.77
C HIS A 58 7.88 5.96 0.61
N ARG A 59 8.32 5.46 -0.56
CA ARG A 59 9.75 5.26 -0.85
C ARG A 59 10.52 6.57 -0.97
N ALA A 60 9.93 7.59 -1.59
CA ALA A 60 10.53 8.93 -1.69
C ALA A 60 10.69 9.57 -0.31
N GLY A 61 9.67 9.48 0.56
CA GLY A 61 9.74 9.95 1.94
C GLY A 61 10.77 9.17 2.79
N GLY A 62 10.88 7.86 2.59
CA GLY A 62 11.90 7.02 3.24
C GLY A 62 13.34 7.40 2.84
N ALA A 63 13.57 7.66 1.55
CA ALA A 63 14.87 8.12 1.05
C ALA A 63 15.28 9.49 1.63
N ALA A 64 14.32 10.43 1.74
CA ALA A 64 14.57 11.74 2.34
C ALA A 64 14.90 11.65 3.85
N LYS A 65 14.25 10.72 4.57
CA LYS A 65 14.49 10.49 6.00
C LYS A 65 15.86 9.85 6.27
N ALA A 66 16.29 8.93 5.39
CA ALA A 66 17.61 8.28 5.49
C ALA A 66 18.79 9.21 5.17
N ALA A 67 18.60 10.23 4.32
CA ALA A 67 19.63 11.20 3.97
C ALA A 67 19.86 12.30 5.04
N SER A 68 19.02 12.33 6.08
CA SER A 68 19.04 13.36 7.13
C SER A 68 19.51 12.84 8.50
N THR A 69 20.08 11.63 8.56
CA THR A 69 20.67 10.99 9.77
C THR A 69 22.13 10.66 9.52
#